data_AF-A0A1T5BJT3-F1
#
_entry.id   AF-A0A1T5BJT3-F1
#
_cell.length_a   1.000
_cell.length_b   1.000
_cell.length_c   1.000
_cell.angle_alpha   90.00
_cell.angle_beta   90.00
_cell.angle_gamma   90.00
#
_symmetry.space_group_name_H-M   'P 1'
#
loop_
_entity.id
_entity.type
_entity.pdbx_description
1 polymer ?
#
loop_
_entity_poly.entity_id
_entity_poly.type
_entity_poly.pdbx_seq_one_letter_code
_entity_poly.pdbx_strand_id
1 'polypeptide(L)'
;MILGIDCQRCHGPSEKHVKYHRENPETVIGEFIDSYESYTRQQRLDACAVCHSGLQGQHIKGNPFSFLAGDTLSLYSKNYKNVNSKIKLDVHGNQMGLLSESECFVNSPKMDCLTCHDPHKNQRVDTNIFSAKCLTCHESNKVNSVAISHIHDNQQNCVSCHMPLVPSEVMKLKFENDFEEIPVYIRTHLIGVYN
;
A
#
# COMPACT_ATOMS: atom_id res chain seq x y z
N MET A 1 -1.35 -26.29 -2.63
CA MET A 1 -0.76 -24.95 -2.50
C MET A 1 -1.58 -24.01 -3.37
N ILE A 2 -2.19 -22.99 -2.80
CA ILE A 2 -2.82 -21.91 -3.59
C ILE A 2 -1.68 -20.93 -3.89
N LEU A 3 -1.51 -20.58 -5.16
CA LEU A 3 -0.45 -19.68 -5.62
C LEU A 3 -1.00 -18.26 -5.72
N GLY A 4 -0.24 -17.28 -5.24
CA GLY A 4 -0.57 -15.85 -5.33
C GLY A 4 -1.02 -15.23 -4.01
N ILE A 5 -1.57 -14.01 -4.09
CA ILE A 5 -2.21 -13.33 -2.96
C ILE A 5 -3.67 -13.77 -2.93
N ASP A 6 -4.00 -14.69 -2.02
CA ASP A 6 -5.35 -15.20 -1.81
C ASP A 6 -5.99 -14.62 -0.54
N CYS A 7 -7.24 -15.03 -0.25
CA CYS A 7 -7.99 -14.56 0.91
C CYS A 7 -7.23 -14.79 2.23
N GLN A 8 -6.53 -15.92 2.36
CA GLN A 8 -5.86 -16.32 3.58
C GLN A 8 -4.60 -15.51 3.83
N ARG A 9 -4.00 -14.94 2.78
CA ARG A 9 -2.83 -14.07 2.93
C ARG A 9 -3.15 -12.82 3.74
N CYS A 10 -4.38 -12.32 3.63
CA CYS A 10 -4.84 -11.13 4.34
C CYS A 10 -5.72 -11.46 5.54
N HIS A 11 -6.53 -12.51 5.48
CA HIS A 11 -7.55 -12.84 6.50
C HIS A 11 -7.20 -14.06 7.36
N GLY A 12 -5.97 -14.57 7.25
CA GLY A 12 -5.49 -15.71 8.03
C GLY A 12 -5.99 -17.07 7.51
N PRO A 13 -5.55 -18.18 8.14
CA PRO A 13 -5.89 -19.53 7.70
C PRO A 13 -7.39 -19.81 7.73
N SER A 14 -7.98 -20.21 6.60
CA SER A 14 -9.43 -20.32 6.44
C SER A 14 -9.99 -21.74 6.62
N GLU A 15 -9.19 -22.69 7.12
CA GLU A 15 -9.64 -24.10 7.28
C GLU A 15 -10.86 -24.20 8.20
N LYS A 16 -10.80 -23.54 9.36
CA LYS A 16 -11.91 -23.52 10.33
C LYS A 16 -13.16 -22.85 9.75
N HIS A 17 -12.98 -21.76 9.02
CA HIS A 17 -14.06 -21.07 8.30
C HIS A 17 -14.77 -22.04 7.34
N VAL A 18 -14.02 -22.71 6.47
CA VAL A 18 -14.60 -23.64 5.47
C VAL A 18 -15.29 -24.82 6.15
N LYS A 19 -14.68 -25.42 7.19
CA LYS A 19 -15.29 -26.55 7.90
C LYS A 19 -16.62 -26.14 8.54
N TYR A 20 -16.64 -25.02 9.25
CA TYR A 20 -17.84 -24.54 9.93
C TYR A 20 -18.98 -24.26 8.95
N HIS A 21 -18.71 -23.56 7.85
CA HIS A 21 -19.73 -23.20 6.86
C HIS A 21 -20.25 -24.39 6.05
N ARG A 22 -19.45 -25.45 5.88
CA ARG A 22 -19.94 -26.71 5.30
C ARG A 22 -20.91 -27.46 6.23
N GLU A 23 -20.69 -27.37 7.54
CA GLU A 23 -21.55 -27.97 8.56
C GLU A 23 -22.79 -27.09 8.86
N ASN A 24 -22.72 -25.79 8.55
CA ASN A 24 -23.77 -24.80 8.84
C ASN A 24 -24.08 -23.94 7.59
N PRO A 25 -24.70 -24.51 6.54
CA PRO A 25 -24.88 -23.84 5.24
C PRO A 25 -25.81 -22.62 5.28
N GLU A 26 -26.66 -22.52 6.30
CA GLU A 26 -27.57 -21.38 6.50
C GLU A 26 -26.88 -20.16 7.12
N THR A 27 -25.67 -20.32 7.68
CA THR A 27 -24.94 -19.20 8.27
C THR A 27 -24.39 -18.30 7.18
N VAL A 28 -24.83 -17.04 7.16
CA VAL A 28 -24.39 -16.04 6.16
C VAL A 28 -23.23 -15.17 6.63
N ILE A 29 -22.93 -15.17 7.93
CA ILE A 29 -21.84 -14.39 8.51
C ILE A 29 -20.53 -15.19 8.42
N GLY A 30 -19.47 -14.54 7.96
CA GLY A 30 -18.14 -15.17 7.85
C GLY A 30 -17.55 -15.46 9.23
N GLU A 31 -17.61 -16.72 9.66
CA GLU A 31 -17.08 -17.21 10.93
C GLU A 31 -15.65 -17.72 10.77
N PHE A 32 -14.82 -17.59 11.81
CA PHE A 32 -13.41 -18.03 11.82
C PHE A 32 -12.55 -17.48 10.68
N ILE A 33 -12.80 -16.23 10.30
CA ILE A 33 -12.01 -15.47 9.33
C ILE A 33 -11.65 -14.13 9.96
N ASP A 34 -10.42 -13.68 9.79
CA ASP A 34 -9.98 -12.47 10.49
C ASP A 34 -10.61 -11.21 9.87
N SER A 35 -10.94 -10.23 10.72
CA SER A 35 -11.45 -8.92 10.31
C SER A 35 -10.45 -7.81 10.63
N TYR A 36 -10.17 -6.97 9.64
CA TYR A 36 -9.27 -5.80 9.80
C TYR A 36 -9.82 -4.76 10.78
N GLU A 37 -11.13 -4.79 11.07
CA GLU A 37 -11.73 -3.94 12.11
C GLU A 37 -11.17 -4.24 13.50
N SER A 38 -10.76 -5.49 13.75
CA SER A 38 -10.16 -5.90 15.02
C SER A 38 -8.69 -5.52 15.16
N TYR A 39 -8.02 -5.21 14.04
CA TYR A 39 -6.60 -4.91 14.03
C TYR A 39 -6.33 -3.45 14.39
N THR A 40 -5.25 -3.21 15.12
CA THR A 40 -4.69 -1.87 15.27
C THR A 40 -4.27 -1.31 13.91
N ARG A 41 -4.19 0.02 13.81
CA ARG A 41 -3.66 0.68 12.61
C ARG A 41 -2.31 0.10 12.18
N GLN A 42 -1.39 -0.10 13.12
CA GLN A 42 -0.06 -0.63 12.79
C GLN A 42 -0.15 -2.04 12.21
N GLN A 43 -0.98 -2.92 12.77
CA GLN A 43 -1.18 -4.27 12.23
C GLN A 43 -1.75 -4.25 10.81
N ARG A 44 -2.66 -3.32 10.50
CA ARG A 44 -3.19 -3.15 9.12
C ARG A 44 -2.11 -2.67 8.15
N LEU A 45 -1.28 -1.72 8.58
CA LEU A 45 -0.12 -1.27 7.80
C LEU A 45 0.89 -2.39 7.60
N ASP A 46 1.18 -3.14 8.66
CA ASP A 46 2.12 -4.26 8.66
C ASP A 46 1.71 -5.34 7.67
N ALA A 47 0.42 -5.68 7.59
CA ALA A 47 -0.10 -6.63 6.60
C ALA A 47 0.21 -6.22 5.16
N CYS A 48 0.17 -4.92 4.86
CA CYS A 48 0.53 -4.38 3.54
C CYS A 48 2.05 -4.32 3.36
N ALA A 49 2.76 -3.94 4.43
CA ALA A 49 4.21 -3.77 4.47
C ALA A 49 4.96 -5.08 4.21
N VAL A 50 4.35 -6.25 4.46
CA VAL A 50 4.91 -7.56 4.07
C VAL A 50 5.40 -7.58 2.62
N CYS A 51 4.74 -6.84 1.73
CA CYS A 51 5.15 -6.73 0.33
C CYS A 51 5.48 -5.28 -0.09
N HIS A 52 4.86 -4.27 0.54
CA HIS A 52 4.93 -2.88 0.12
C HIS A 52 5.89 -2.00 0.95
N SER A 53 6.84 -2.57 1.68
CA SER A 53 7.85 -1.83 2.48
C SER A 53 9.28 -1.92 1.97
N GLY A 54 9.47 -2.29 0.70
CA GLY A 54 10.77 -2.53 0.10
C GLY A 54 11.32 -3.92 0.44
N LEU A 55 12.60 -4.12 0.16
CA LEU A 55 13.24 -5.43 0.34
C LEU A 55 13.43 -5.76 1.82
N GLN A 56 12.73 -6.79 2.29
CA GLN A 56 12.92 -7.37 3.62
C GLN A 56 14.09 -8.35 3.60
N GLY A 57 15.32 -7.82 3.73
CA GLY A 57 16.54 -8.63 3.65
C GLY A 57 16.93 -9.35 4.93
N GLN A 58 16.20 -9.19 6.03
CA GLN A 58 16.49 -9.87 7.30
C GLN A 58 15.23 -10.47 7.92
N HIS A 59 15.18 -11.80 8.03
CA HIS A 59 14.18 -12.53 8.80
C HIS A 59 14.65 -12.66 10.25
N ILE A 60 13.75 -12.41 11.20
CA ILE A 60 14.02 -12.40 12.64
C ILE A 60 13.37 -13.61 13.33
N LYS A 61 12.11 -13.90 12.98
CA LYS A 61 11.31 -14.95 13.63
C LYS A 61 10.68 -15.84 12.57
N GLY A 62 10.80 -17.15 12.78
CA GLY A 62 10.22 -18.16 11.90
C GLY A 62 10.85 -18.15 10.51
N ASN A 63 10.06 -18.48 9.51
CA ASN A 63 10.42 -18.46 8.09
C ASN A 63 9.69 -17.29 7.37
N PRO A 64 10.01 -17.02 6.09
CA PRO A 64 9.38 -15.92 5.34
C PRO A 64 7.85 -15.94 5.24
N PHE A 65 7.22 -17.08 5.54
CA PHE A 65 5.78 -17.30 5.49
C PHE A 65 5.12 -17.32 6.87
N SER A 66 5.86 -17.02 7.94
CA SER A 66 5.37 -17.14 9.32
C SER A 66 4.54 -15.94 9.80
N PHE A 67 4.63 -14.79 9.12
CA PHE A 67 3.80 -13.63 9.44
C PHE A 67 2.35 -13.86 8.97
N LEU A 68 1.40 -13.59 9.86
CA LEU A 68 -0.03 -13.51 9.57
C LEU A 68 -0.54 -12.08 9.80
N ALA A 69 -1.59 -11.68 9.08
CA ALA A 69 -2.22 -10.39 9.37
C ALA A 69 -2.67 -10.32 10.83
N GLY A 70 -2.52 -9.16 11.46
CA GLY A 70 -2.68 -9.03 12.92
C GLY A 70 -1.41 -9.27 13.73
N ASP A 71 -0.34 -9.80 13.14
CA ASP A 71 0.99 -9.76 13.77
C ASP A 71 1.64 -8.36 13.70
N THR A 72 2.70 -8.17 14.49
CA THR A 72 3.61 -7.02 14.37
C THR A 72 4.80 -7.39 13.48
N LEU A 73 4.89 -6.79 12.28
CA LEU A 73 5.85 -7.20 11.24
C LEU A 73 7.31 -7.07 11.70
N SER A 74 7.63 -6.04 12.49
CA SER A 74 8.98 -5.80 13.00
C SER A 74 9.55 -6.90 13.90
N LEU A 75 8.69 -7.81 14.40
CA LEU A 75 9.09 -9.00 15.15
C LEU A 75 9.45 -10.18 14.23
N TYR A 76 9.04 -10.16 12.96
CA TYR A 76 9.24 -11.23 11.99
C TYR A 76 10.32 -10.88 10.97
N SER A 77 10.40 -9.62 10.53
CA SER A 77 11.37 -9.18 9.54
C SER A 77 11.77 -7.72 9.73
N LYS A 78 12.90 -7.36 9.14
CA LYS A 78 13.37 -5.99 8.99
C LYS A 78 13.75 -5.73 7.54
N ASN A 79 13.46 -4.50 7.11
CA ASN A 79 13.95 -3.99 5.84
C ASN A 79 15.48 -4.05 5.81
N TYR A 80 16.02 -4.39 4.65
CA TYR A 80 17.44 -4.37 4.40
C TYR A 80 17.97 -2.93 4.50
N LYS A 81 18.67 -2.59 5.58
CA LYS A 81 19.39 -1.32 5.69
C LYS A 81 20.78 -1.50 5.06
N ASN A 82 20.97 -1.00 3.85
CA ASN A 82 22.32 -0.89 3.31
C ASN A 82 23.03 0.25 4.06
N VAL A 83 23.96 -0.10 4.96
CA VAL A 83 24.62 0.81 5.92
C VAL A 83 25.40 1.94 5.21
N ASN A 84 25.65 1.82 3.90
CA ASN A 84 26.42 2.78 3.09
C ASN A 84 25.62 3.57 2.06
N SER A 85 24.29 3.58 2.12
CA SER A 85 23.50 4.38 1.20
C SER A 85 22.68 5.43 1.95
N LYS A 86 22.85 6.69 1.56
CA LYS A 86 21.72 7.62 1.48
C LYS A 86 20.72 7.06 0.46
N ILE A 87 20.08 5.90 0.71
CA ILE A 87 19.18 5.29 -0.27
C ILE A 87 18.00 6.23 -0.35
N LYS A 88 17.88 6.92 -1.48
CA LYS A 88 16.62 7.51 -1.88
C LYS A 88 15.60 6.38 -1.93
N LEU A 89 14.49 6.52 -1.21
CA LEU A 89 13.44 5.49 -1.17
C LEU A 89 12.99 5.22 -2.61
N ASP A 90 13.29 4.05 -3.16
CA ASP A 90 12.84 3.69 -4.50
C ASP A 90 11.31 3.54 -4.50
N VAL A 91 10.67 3.86 -5.62
CA VAL A 91 9.22 3.72 -5.76
C VAL A 91 8.75 2.28 -5.91
N HIS A 92 9.63 1.36 -6.30
CA HIS A 92 9.29 -0.02 -6.50
C HIS A 92 9.16 -0.77 -5.18
N GLY A 93 7.94 -1.23 -4.89
CA GLY A 93 7.65 -2.08 -3.74
C GLY A 93 7.81 -1.43 -2.37
N ASN A 94 8.07 -0.12 -2.28
CA ASN A 94 8.31 0.60 -1.01
C ASN A 94 7.32 1.75 -0.79
N GLN A 95 6.06 1.51 -1.16
CA GLN A 95 4.96 2.46 -0.97
C GLN A 95 4.79 2.86 0.49
N MET A 96 5.00 1.93 1.43
CA MET A 96 4.92 2.20 2.87
C MET A 96 5.99 3.17 3.36
N GLY A 97 7.25 3.00 2.91
CA GLY A 97 8.33 3.91 3.29
C GLY A 97 8.13 5.32 2.72
N LEU A 98 7.61 5.43 1.51
CA LEU A 98 7.31 6.73 0.89
C LEU A 98 6.09 7.41 1.54
N LEU A 99 5.03 6.64 1.84
CA LEU A 99 3.84 7.16 2.49
C LEU A 99 4.15 7.65 3.92
N SER A 100 5.03 6.96 4.65
CA SER A 100 5.39 7.38 6.01
C SER A 100 6.08 8.74 6.08
N GLU A 101 6.67 9.20 4.99
CA GLU A 101 7.32 10.52 4.87
C GLU A 101 6.35 11.60 4.34
N SER A 102 5.11 11.25 4.00
CA SER A 102 4.12 12.20 3.48
C SER A 102 3.48 13.01 4.61
N GLU A 103 3.43 14.33 4.48
CA GLU A 103 2.84 15.20 5.53
C GLU A 103 1.38 14.84 5.83
N CYS A 104 0.58 14.48 4.83
CA CYS A 104 -0.81 14.10 5.04
C CYS A 104 -0.93 12.86 5.93
N PHE A 105 -0.03 11.88 5.78
CA PHE A 105 0.00 10.65 6.55
C PHE A 105 0.48 10.90 7.98
N VAL A 106 1.57 11.66 8.14
CA VAL A 106 2.11 12.05 9.45
C VAL A 106 1.05 12.77 10.29
N ASN A 107 0.27 13.65 9.67
CA ASN A 107 -0.77 14.43 10.36
C ASN A 107 -2.12 13.70 10.49
N SER A 108 -2.26 12.48 9.97
CA SER A 108 -3.51 11.72 10.02
C SER A 108 -3.34 10.39 10.77
N PRO A 109 -3.49 10.39 12.10
CA PRO A 109 -3.17 9.23 12.94
C PRO A 109 -4.06 8.00 12.70
N LYS A 110 -5.17 8.15 11.96
CA LYS A 110 -6.06 7.04 11.58
C LYS A 110 -5.85 6.56 10.14
N MET A 111 -5.10 7.29 9.31
CA MET A 111 -4.92 6.96 7.90
C MET A 111 -4.08 5.70 7.73
N ASP A 112 -4.49 4.81 6.83
CA ASP A 112 -3.76 3.62 6.42
C ASP A 112 -3.99 3.34 4.92
N CYS A 113 -3.45 2.23 4.42
CA CYS A 113 -3.58 1.85 3.01
C CYS A 113 -5.05 1.71 2.56
N LEU A 114 -5.93 1.23 3.45
CA LEU A 114 -7.35 0.99 3.19
C LEU A 114 -8.18 2.28 3.15
N THR A 115 -7.62 3.38 3.67
CA THR A 115 -8.23 4.71 3.53
C THR A 115 -8.42 5.04 2.05
N CYS A 116 -7.41 4.73 1.22
CA CYS A 116 -7.42 5.04 -0.20
C CYS A 116 -7.75 3.84 -1.09
N HIS A 117 -7.23 2.64 -0.76
CA HIS A 117 -7.35 1.45 -1.60
C HIS A 117 -8.39 0.46 -1.09
N ASP A 118 -9.14 -0.12 -2.01
CA ASP A 118 -9.98 -1.30 -1.76
C ASP A 118 -9.25 -2.54 -2.29
N PRO A 119 -8.72 -3.43 -1.43
CA PRO A 119 -7.96 -4.60 -1.86
C PRO A 119 -8.83 -5.65 -2.60
N HIS A 120 -10.16 -5.53 -2.53
CA HIS A 120 -11.08 -6.44 -3.22
C HIS A 120 -11.53 -5.93 -4.59
N LYS A 121 -11.09 -4.73 -5.01
CA LYS A 121 -11.47 -4.14 -6.29
C LYS A 121 -10.26 -3.79 -7.15
N ASN A 122 -10.39 -4.00 -8.45
CA ASN A 122 -9.39 -3.52 -9.40
C ASN A 122 -9.60 -2.03 -9.68
N GLN A 123 -8.80 -1.18 -9.04
CA GLN A 123 -8.93 0.29 -9.10
C GLN A 123 -7.83 0.96 -9.94
N ARG A 124 -6.98 0.21 -10.66
CA ARG A 124 -5.75 0.75 -11.27
C ARG A 124 -5.93 1.93 -12.23
N VAL A 125 -7.09 2.02 -12.89
CA VAL A 125 -7.36 3.02 -13.93
C VAL A 125 -8.32 4.13 -13.50
N ASP A 126 -8.85 4.08 -12.28
CA ASP A 126 -9.89 5.00 -11.84
C ASP A 126 -9.31 6.15 -11.00
N THR A 127 -8.84 7.19 -11.69
CA THR A 127 -8.30 8.40 -11.05
C THR A 127 -9.34 9.21 -10.30
N ASN A 128 -10.63 9.06 -10.65
CA ASN A 128 -11.72 9.78 -10.00
C ASN A 128 -11.98 9.22 -8.60
N ILE A 129 -11.93 7.90 -8.43
CA ILE A 129 -11.99 7.26 -7.11
C ILE A 129 -10.90 7.81 -6.20
N PHE A 130 -9.65 7.89 -6.67
CA PHE A 130 -8.54 8.39 -5.85
C PHE A 130 -8.66 9.87 -5.53
N SER A 131 -9.11 10.69 -6.48
CA SER A 131 -9.35 12.12 -6.22
C SER A 131 -10.45 12.29 -5.15
N ALA A 132 -11.51 11.48 -5.20
CA ALA A 132 -12.53 11.46 -4.14
C ALA A 132 -11.96 11.06 -2.76
N LYS A 133 -10.95 10.18 -2.69
CA LYS A 133 -10.25 9.86 -1.43
C LYS A 133 -9.47 11.05 -0.88
N CYS A 134 -8.81 11.83 -1.73
CA CYS A 134 -8.15 13.05 -1.30
C CYS A 134 -9.18 14.05 -0.72
N LEU A 135 -10.32 14.18 -1.39
CA LEU A 135 -11.40 15.11 -1.02
C LEU A 135 -12.14 14.75 0.27
N THR A 136 -11.95 13.55 0.84
CA THR A 136 -12.48 13.25 2.18
C THR A 136 -11.78 14.02 3.29
N CYS A 137 -10.57 14.52 3.03
CA CYS A 137 -9.77 15.31 3.98
C CYS A 137 -9.42 16.71 3.44
N HIS A 138 -9.35 16.90 2.12
CA HIS A 138 -8.97 18.15 1.48
C HIS A 138 -10.15 18.81 0.77
N GLU A 139 -10.65 19.91 1.31
CA GLU A 139 -11.67 20.71 0.61
C GLU A 139 -11.03 21.60 -0.45
N SER A 140 -11.43 21.45 -1.71
CA SER A 140 -10.88 22.18 -2.87
C SER A 140 -10.84 23.71 -2.67
N ASN A 141 -11.88 24.28 -2.07
CA ASN A 141 -11.92 25.73 -1.78
C ASN A 141 -10.86 26.15 -0.75
N LYS A 142 -10.62 25.33 0.28
CA LYS A 142 -9.56 25.58 1.27
C LYS A 142 -8.19 25.46 0.62
N VAL A 143 -7.97 24.45 -0.21
CA VAL A 143 -6.72 24.27 -0.96
C VAL A 143 -6.47 25.48 -1.86
N ASN A 144 -7.46 25.92 -2.65
CA ASN A 144 -7.34 27.09 -3.54
C ASN A 144 -7.07 28.41 -2.84
N SER A 145 -7.47 28.53 -1.57
CA SER A 145 -7.19 29.73 -0.78
C SER A 145 -5.70 29.85 -0.40
N VAL A 146 -4.96 28.75 -0.44
CA VAL A 146 -3.54 28.66 -0.05
C VAL A 146 -2.64 28.44 -1.27
N ALA A 147 -3.07 27.59 -2.21
CA ALA A 147 -2.33 27.25 -3.43
C ALA A 147 -2.76 28.15 -4.60
N ILE A 148 -2.22 29.37 -4.65
CA ILE A 148 -2.61 30.39 -5.64
C ILE A 148 -2.16 30.03 -7.07
N SER A 149 -1.16 29.15 -7.21
CA SER A 149 -0.58 28.79 -8.50
C SER A 149 -1.48 27.93 -9.39
N HIS A 150 -2.45 27.21 -8.81
CA HIS A 150 -3.38 26.35 -9.55
C HIS A 150 -4.76 26.35 -8.91
N ILE A 151 -5.80 26.43 -9.75
CA ILE A 151 -7.18 26.22 -9.32
C ILE A 151 -7.41 24.72 -9.26
N HIS A 152 -7.92 24.22 -8.14
CA HIS A 152 -8.31 22.85 -7.88
C HIS A 152 -9.84 22.74 -7.87
N ASP A 153 -10.37 21.72 -8.51
CA ASP A 153 -11.79 21.38 -8.47
C ASP A 153 -11.97 19.87 -8.31
N ASN A 154 -13.22 19.45 -8.13
CA ASN A 154 -13.54 18.06 -7.82
C ASN A 154 -13.42 17.10 -9.02
N GLN A 155 -13.16 17.61 -10.23
CA GLN A 155 -12.94 16.84 -11.46
C GLN A 155 -11.46 16.66 -11.77
N GLN A 156 -10.57 17.31 -10.99
CA GLN A 156 -9.14 17.19 -11.21
C GLN A 156 -8.57 15.88 -10.71
N ASN A 157 -7.55 15.42 -11.43
CA ASN A 157 -6.81 14.22 -11.10
C ASN A 157 -5.71 14.54 -10.07
N CYS A 158 -6.03 14.53 -8.77
CA CYS A 158 -5.07 14.92 -7.72
C CYS A 158 -3.76 14.11 -7.79
N VAL A 159 -3.85 12.83 -8.16
CA VAL A 159 -2.68 11.94 -8.23
C VAL A 159 -1.75 12.24 -9.40
N SER A 160 -2.17 12.99 -10.43
CA SER A 160 -1.26 13.34 -11.55
C SER A 160 -0.10 14.22 -11.10
N CYS A 161 -0.36 15.15 -10.16
CA CYS A 161 0.63 16.10 -9.68
C CYS A 161 1.14 15.75 -8.28
N HIS A 162 0.26 15.30 -7.38
CA HIS A 162 0.65 15.01 -5.99
C HIS A 162 1.20 13.60 -5.77
N MET A 163 1.11 12.72 -6.77
CA MET A 163 1.68 11.37 -6.78
C MET A 163 2.28 11.06 -8.17
N PRO A 164 3.29 11.83 -8.61
CA PRO A 164 3.82 11.73 -9.96
C PRO A 164 4.43 10.35 -10.22
N LEU A 165 4.48 10.00 -11.51
CA LEU A 165 5.22 8.83 -11.97
C LEU A 165 6.72 9.11 -11.85
N VAL A 166 7.42 8.28 -11.10
CA VAL A 166 8.87 8.35 -10.91
C VAL A 166 9.48 7.06 -11.46
N PRO A 167 10.63 7.11 -12.16
CA PRO A 167 11.31 5.90 -12.61
C PRO A 167 11.85 5.12 -11.40
N SER A 168 11.66 3.80 -11.41
CA SER A 168 12.35 2.92 -10.47
C SER A 168 13.84 2.85 -10.82
N GLU A 169 14.69 2.95 -9.80
CA GLU A 169 16.12 2.77 -9.88
C GLU A 169 16.51 1.28 -9.88
N VAL A 170 15.62 0.39 -9.40
CA VAL A 170 15.88 -1.05 -9.24
C VAL A 170 15.11 -1.95 -10.20
N MET A 171 14.01 -1.48 -10.80
CA MET A 171 13.24 -2.24 -11.78
C MET A 171 13.33 -1.60 -13.17
N LYS A 172 13.99 -2.31 -14.10
CA LYS A 172 14.15 -1.90 -15.48
C LYS A 172 13.88 -3.06 -16.44
N LEU A 173 13.41 -2.74 -17.64
CA LEU A 173 13.17 -3.66 -18.73
C LEU A 173 14.30 -3.54 -19.75
N LYS A 174 14.74 -4.67 -20.31
CA LYS A 174 15.69 -4.72 -21.42
C LYS A 174 15.13 -5.64 -22.48
N PHE A 175 14.96 -5.12 -23.70
CA PHE A 175 14.52 -5.90 -24.85
C PHE A 175 15.72 -6.49 -25.58
N GLU A 176 15.56 -7.65 -26.22
CA GLU A 176 16.67 -8.42 -26.83
C GLU A 176 17.48 -7.61 -27.86
N ASN A 177 16.86 -6.61 -28.50
CA ASN A 177 17.48 -5.78 -29.54
C ASN A 177 17.83 -4.35 -29.08
N ASP A 178 17.60 -4.01 -27.81
CA ASP A 178 17.92 -2.69 -27.27
C ASP A 178 19.19 -2.71 -26.41
N PHE A 179 20.03 -1.70 -26.60
CA PHE A 179 21.24 -1.50 -25.78
C PHE A 179 20.95 -0.77 -24.46
N GLU A 180 19.80 -0.11 -24.34
CA GLU A 180 19.41 0.68 -23.17
C GLU A 180 18.35 0.00 -22.31
N GLU A 181 18.48 0.15 -20.99
CA GLU A 181 17.50 -0.32 -20.02
C GLU A 181 16.40 0.75 -19.83
N ILE A 182 15.14 0.36 -19.96
CA ILE A 182 13.98 1.24 -19.78
C ILE A 182 13.46 1.09 -18.34
N PRO A 183 13.48 2.13 -17.51
CA PRO A 183 12.96 2.03 -16.15
C PRO A 183 11.45 1.87 -16.13
N VAL A 184 10.96 1.12 -15.14
CA VAL A 184 9.53 1.02 -14.88
C VAL A 184 9.09 2.24 -14.08
N TYR A 185 8.10 2.97 -14.59
CA TYR A 185 7.53 4.13 -13.92
C TYR A 185 6.43 3.71 -12.95
N ILE A 186 6.53 4.19 -11.71
CA ILE A 186 5.58 3.88 -10.63
C ILE A 186 5.16 5.18 -9.96
N ARG A 187 3.88 5.30 -9.61
CA ARG A 187 3.39 6.45 -8.86
C ARG A 187 3.99 6.44 -7.47
N THR A 188 4.66 7.53 -7.12
CA THR A 188 5.19 7.69 -5.76
C THR A 188 4.05 7.76 -4.75
N HIS A 189 4.26 7.13 -3.60
CA HIS A 189 3.40 7.29 -2.42
C HIS A 189 3.93 8.36 -1.46
N LEU A 190 4.99 9.08 -1.85
CA LEU A 190 5.39 10.31 -1.19
C LEU A 190 4.43 11.40 -1.68
N ILE A 191 3.31 11.55 -0.99
CA ILE A 191 2.26 12.49 -1.37
C ILE A 191 2.70 13.88 -0.91
N GLY A 192 2.78 14.82 -1.85
CA GLY A 192 3.27 16.16 -1.56
C GLY A 192 2.98 17.17 -2.67
N VAL A 193 3.42 18.40 -2.47
CA VAL A 193 3.38 19.45 -3.49
C VAL A 193 4.73 19.49 -4.17
N TYR A 194 4.73 19.37 -5.51
CA TYR A 194 5.92 19.38 -6.34
C TYR A 194 5.96 20.67 -7.17
N ASN A 195 7.17 21.17 -7.44
CA ASN A 195 7.42 22.35 -8.28
C ASN A 195 7.53 21.98 -9.76
#